data_AF-A0A3B8V797-F1
#
_entry.id   AF-A0A3B8V797-F1
#
_cell.length_a   1.000
_cell.length_b   1.000
_cell.length_c   1.000
_cell.angle_alpha   90.00
_cell.angle_beta   90.00
_cell.angle_gamma   90.00
#
_symmetry.space_group_name_H-M   'P 1'
#
loop_
_entity.id
_entity.type
_entity.pdbx_description
1 polymer ?
#
loop_
_entity_poly.entity_id
_entity_poly.type
_entity_poly.pdbx_seq_one_letter_code
_entity_poly.pdbx_strand_id
1 'polypeptide(L)'
;LASRSGDHGRTFSPPVTVARSTIGRTDVLMLPGGDALVLWIDRREPADGGFTAPVDARDDSGSIALRRFSRDGALGPVSLVESMELGRRAGFPRLELLPADEGTGRKAEVILVWRDDDGDRLRARSIALDELD
;
A
#
# COMPACT_ATOMS: atom_id res chain seq x y z
N LEU A 1 6.64 5.15 9.30
CA LEU A 1 7.16 4.15 10.27
C LEU A 1 6.00 3.24 10.66
N ALA A 2 6.27 2.03 11.16
CA ALA A 2 5.26 1.18 11.77
C ALA A 2 5.82 0.50 13.03
N SER A 3 4.98 0.36 14.04
CA SER A 3 5.24 -0.42 15.26
C SER A 3 4.15 -1.45 15.45
N ARG A 4 4.47 -2.55 16.11
CA ARG A 4 3.52 -3.64 16.36
C ARG A 4 3.21 -3.76 17.83
N SER A 5 1.99 -4.16 18.13
CA SER A 5 1.58 -4.57 19.47
C SER A 5 1.01 -5.99 19.41
N GLY A 6 1.42 -6.83 20.36
CA GLY A 6 0.86 -8.16 20.60
C GLY A 6 -0.04 -8.22 21.84
N ASP A 7 -0.28 -7.08 22.50
CA ASP A 7 -0.93 -6.99 23.82
C ASP A 7 -2.08 -5.97 23.85
N HIS A 8 -2.74 -5.80 22.70
CA HIS A 8 -3.86 -4.87 22.49
C HIS A 8 -3.49 -3.39 22.66
N GLY A 9 -2.31 -3.03 22.20
CA GLY A 9 -1.82 -1.65 22.18
C GLY A 9 -1.25 -1.16 23.51
N ARG A 10 -0.98 -2.04 24.47
CA ARG A 10 -0.36 -1.66 25.75
C ARG A 10 1.13 -1.40 25.61
N THR A 11 1.82 -2.21 24.82
CA THR A 11 3.22 -2.04 24.46
C THR A 11 3.41 -2.15 22.95
N PHE A 12 4.47 -1.51 22.47
CA PHE A 12 4.81 -1.46 21.06
C PHE A 12 6.26 -1.85 20.84
N SER A 13 6.51 -2.60 19.77
CA SER A 13 7.85 -2.86 19.29
C SER A 13 8.54 -1.56 18.85
N PRO A 14 9.88 -1.52 18.81
CA PRO A 14 10.61 -0.45 18.16
C PRO A 14 10.09 -0.20 16.73
N PRO A 15 10.01 1.06 16.29
CA PRO A 15 9.45 1.39 14.99
C PRO A 15 10.38 0.93 13.86
N VAL A 16 9.80 0.35 12.82
CA VAL A 16 10.49 0.01 11.57
C VAL A 16 10.12 0.99 10.46
N THR A 17 11.07 1.21 9.54
CA THR A 17 10.85 2.10 8.40
C THR A 17 10.18 1.35 7.25
N VAL A 18 8.87 1.52 7.11
CA VAL A 18 8.05 0.93 6.03
C VAL A 18 8.36 1.57 4.67
N ALA A 19 8.46 2.89 4.60
CA ALA A 19 8.70 3.64 3.38
C ALA A 19 9.56 4.88 3.68
N ARG A 20 10.42 5.25 2.74
CA ARG A 20 11.30 6.44 2.85
C ARG A 20 10.86 7.57 1.91
N SER A 21 10.48 7.22 0.68
CA SER A 21 10.10 8.18 -0.36
C SER A 21 8.58 8.39 -0.40
N THR A 22 7.93 8.65 0.73
CA THR A 22 6.46 8.76 0.81
C THR A 22 6.00 10.18 1.11
N ILE A 23 4.87 10.59 0.51
CA ILE A 23 4.13 11.79 0.94
C ILE A 23 3.15 11.51 2.09
N GLY A 24 3.19 10.30 2.66
CA GLY A 24 2.24 9.80 3.65
C GLY A 24 0.97 9.28 2.99
N ARG A 25 -0.18 9.61 3.60
CA ARG A 25 -1.52 9.17 3.20
C ARG A 25 -1.59 7.65 3.07
N THR A 26 -1.62 7.02 4.23
CA THR A 26 -1.46 5.58 4.37
C THR A 26 -2.76 4.89 4.73
N ASP A 27 -2.88 3.63 4.32
CA ASP A 27 -3.89 2.72 4.88
C ASP A 27 -3.21 1.42 5.31
N VAL A 28 -3.84 0.72 6.26
CA VAL A 28 -3.33 -0.55 6.77
C VAL A 28 -4.47 -1.55 6.82
N LEU A 29 -4.27 -2.70 6.19
CA LEU A 29 -5.21 -3.81 6.18
C LEU A 29 -4.61 -4.98 6.96
N MET A 30 -5.26 -5.38 8.05
CA MET A 30 -4.87 -6.58 8.80
C MET A 30 -5.35 -7.83 8.08
N LEU A 31 -4.43 -8.77 7.84
CA LEU A 31 -4.74 -10.06 7.24
C LEU A 31 -5.08 -11.10 8.34
N PRO A 32 -5.90 -12.12 8.05
CA PRO A 32 -6.30 -13.14 9.03
C PRO A 32 -5.13 -13.88 9.73
N GLY A 33 -3.96 -13.94 9.09
CA GLY A 33 -2.74 -14.56 9.65
C GLY A 33 -1.94 -13.68 10.64
N GLY A 34 -2.36 -12.43 10.86
CA GLY A 34 -1.69 -11.45 11.71
C GLY A 34 -0.63 -10.61 11.00
N ASP A 35 -0.39 -10.88 9.71
CA ASP A 35 0.34 -9.98 8.82
C ASP A 35 -0.54 -8.75 8.52
N ALA A 36 0.08 -7.68 8.04
CA ALA A 36 -0.62 -6.50 7.56
C ALA A 36 -0.14 -6.13 6.16
N LEU A 37 -1.02 -5.56 5.34
CA LEU A 37 -0.62 -4.81 4.16
C LEU A 37 -0.60 -3.33 4.52
N VAL A 38 0.47 -2.65 4.13
CA VAL A 38 0.61 -1.21 4.30
C VAL A 38 0.60 -0.57 2.93
N LEU A 39 -0.32 0.35 2.71
CA LEU A 39 -0.47 1.15 1.49
C LEU A 39 -0.01 2.58 1.77
N TRP A 40 0.65 3.21 0.81
CA TRP A 40 1.00 4.62 0.86
C TRP A 40 1.06 5.23 -0.54
N ILE A 41 1.15 6.55 -0.57
CA ILE A 41 1.52 7.28 -1.78
C ILE A 41 3.04 7.52 -1.76
N ASP A 42 3.73 7.01 -2.77
CA ASP A 42 5.17 7.13 -2.98
C ASP A 42 5.47 8.29 -3.96
N ARG A 43 6.54 9.02 -3.71
CA ARG A 43 7.03 10.13 -4.55
C ARG A 43 7.71 9.66 -5.83
N ARG A 44 8.00 8.37 -5.93
CA ARG A 44 8.67 7.80 -7.10
C ARG A 44 7.65 7.31 -8.10
N GLU A 45 7.99 7.43 -9.37
CA GLU A 45 7.19 6.89 -10.48
C GLU A 45 7.56 5.43 -10.76
N PRO A 46 6.71 4.69 -11.48
CA PRO A 46 7.05 3.36 -11.95
C PRO A 46 8.23 3.32 -12.92
N ALA A 47 9.07 2.30 -12.76
CA ALA A 47 10.10 1.89 -13.72
C ALA A 47 9.96 0.39 -14.02
N ASP A 48 10.58 -0.08 -15.11
CA ASP A 48 10.72 -1.51 -15.36
C ASP A 48 11.35 -2.20 -14.14
N GLY A 49 10.57 -3.04 -13.45
CA GLY A 49 11.01 -3.78 -12.28
C GLY A 49 11.04 -3.00 -10.95
N GLY A 50 10.43 -1.81 -10.85
CA GLY A 50 10.32 -1.10 -9.57
C GLY A 50 10.01 0.38 -9.68
N PHE A 51 10.83 1.21 -9.02
CA PHE A 51 10.65 2.66 -8.92
C PHE A 51 11.79 3.40 -9.61
N THR A 52 11.47 4.49 -10.32
CA THR A 52 12.47 5.46 -10.76
C THR A 52 13.01 6.26 -9.56
N ALA A 53 14.16 6.92 -9.73
CA ALA A 53 14.54 7.99 -8.81
C ALA A 53 13.55 9.16 -8.97
N PRO A 54 13.17 9.87 -7.88
CA PRO A 54 12.29 11.04 -8.00
C PRO A 54 12.87 12.05 -8.98
N VAL A 55 12.10 12.44 -10.01
CA VAL A 55 12.61 13.21 -11.15
C VAL A 55 12.55 14.72 -10.89
N ASP A 56 11.71 15.19 -9.98
CA ASP A 56 11.61 16.63 -9.70
C ASP A 56 11.16 16.95 -8.25
N ALA A 57 11.45 18.18 -7.81
CA ALA A 57 11.13 18.68 -6.47
C ALA A 57 9.72 19.29 -6.36
N ARG A 58 8.90 19.22 -7.42
CA ARG A 58 7.55 19.77 -7.50
C ARG A 58 6.48 18.80 -7.01
N ASP A 59 6.82 17.53 -6.76
CA ASP A 59 5.90 16.52 -6.20
C ASP A 59 4.61 16.42 -7.06
N ASP A 60 4.67 16.59 -8.38
CA ASP A 60 3.48 16.59 -9.26
C ASP A 60 3.07 15.16 -9.68
N SER A 61 4.02 14.22 -9.78
CA SER A 61 3.75 12.83 -10.15
C SER A 61 4.33 11.83 -9.14
N GLY A 62 3.72 10.65 -9.05
CA GLY A 62 4.09 9.63 -8.08
C GLY A 62 3.38 8.31 -8.32
N SER A 63 3.27 7.50 -7.26
CA SER A 63 2.66 6.18 -7.36
C SER A 63 1.93 5.74 -6.11
N ILE A 64 1.01 4.80 -6.30
CA ILE A 64 0.46 3.98 -5.24
C ILE A 64 1.40 2.80 -5.01
N ALA A 65 1.87 2.65 -3.78
CA ALA A 65 2.80 1.59 -3.39
C ALA A 65 2.28 0.84 -2.17
N LEU A 66 2.53 -0.46 -2.14
CA LEU A 66 2.13 -1.33 -1.04
C LEU A 66 3.26 -2.27 -0.66
N ARG A 67 3.24 -2.77 0.58
CA ARG A 67 4.08 -3.89 0.99
C ARG A 67 3.44 -4.67 2.12
N ARG A 68 3.87 -5.92 2.25
CA ARG A 68 3.55 -6.74 3.42
C ARG A 68 4.41 -6.38 4.62
N PHE A 69 3.79 -6.32 5.79
CA PHE A 69 4.43 -6.22 7.09
C PHE A 69 4.02 -7.44 7.91
N SER A 70 4.94 -8.39 8.05
CA SER A 70 4.64 -9.67 8.67
C SER A 70 4.44 -9.55 10.18
N ARG A 71 3.69 -10.50 10.73
CA ARG A 71 3.45 -10.72 12.16
C ARG A 71 4.72 -10.99 12.98
N ASP A 72 5.87 -11.22 12.36
CA ASP A 72 7.15 -11.33 13.05
C ASP A 72 7.95 -10.02 13.02
N GLY A 73 7.46 -9.02 12.28
CA GLY A 73 8.13 -7.74 12.07
C GLY A 73 9.00 -7.69 10.80
N ALA A 74 9.06 -8.77 10.02
CA ALA A 74 9.69 -8.77 8.72
C ALA A 74 8.87 -7.94 7.71
N LEU A 75 9.58 -7.40 6.74
CA LEU A 75 9.08 -6.35 5.87
C LEU A 75 9.28 -6.83 4.42
N GLY A 76 8.20 -7.22 3.75
CA GLY A 76 8.20 -7.76 2.39
C GLY A 76 8.64 -6.73 1.34
N PRO A 77 8.88 -7.13 0.08
CA PRO A 77 9.20 -6.20 -1.00
C PRO A 77 8.14 -5.10 -1.15
N VAL A 78 8.56 -3.97 -1.72
CA VAL A 78 7.61 -2.92 -2.10
C VAL A 78 7.06 -3.26 -3.47
N SER A 79 5.75 -3.48 -3.53
CA SER A 79 5.00 -3.65 -4.77
C SER A 79 4.51 -2.29 -5.24
N LEU A 80 4.82 -1.99 -6.50
CA LEU A 80 4.23 -0.86 -7.20
C LEU A 80 2.85 -1.26 -7.71
N VAL A 81 1.87 -0.43 -7.43
CA VAL A 81 0.50 -0.63 -7.92
C VAL A 81 0.35 0.13 -9.23
N GLU A 82 0.45 1.46 -9.19
CA GLU A 82 0.11 2.31 -10.33
C GLU A 82 0.78 3.69 -10.21
N SER A 83 1.01 4.36 -11.35
CA SER A 83 1.30 5.80 -11.36
C SER A 83 0.04 6.63 -11.11
N MET A 84 0.26 7.85 -10.59
CA MET A 84 -0.78 8.86 -10.40
C MET A 84 -0.21 10.28 -10.39
N GLU A 85 -1.09 11.26 -10.60
CA GLU A 85 -0.77 12.67 -10.36
C GLU A 85 -0.97 12.99 -8.88
N LEU A 86 0.07 13.55 -8.27
CA LEU A 86 0.14 13.92 -6.86
C LEU A 86 -0.52 15.28 -6.62
N GLY A 87 -1.83 15.25 -6.41
CA GLY A 87 -2.57 16.42 -5.97
C GLY A 87 -2.73 16.52 -4.44
N ARG A 88 -3.01 17.74 -3.94
CA ARG A 88 -3.70 17.90 -2.64
C ARG A 88 -5.03 17.12 -2.61
N ARG A 89 -5.65 16.90 -3.78
CA ARG A 89 -6.93 16.20 -3.94
C ARG A 89 -6.81 14.68 -4.05
N ALA A 90 -5.62 14.12 -4.23
CA ALA A 90 -5.42 12.66 -4.29
C ALA A 90 -5.92 11.90 -3.03
N GLY A 91 -6.27 12.60 -1.96
CA GLY A 91 -6.97 12.01 -0.81
C GLY A 91 -6.16 10.92 -0.11
N PHE A 92 -6.85 10.01 0.57
CA PHE A 92 -6.24 8.86 1.23
C PHE A 92 -6.66 7.60 0.50
N PRO A 93 -5.71 6.80 0.01
CA PRO A 93 -6.06 5.54 -0.62
C PRO A 93 -6.61 4.57 0.42
N ARG A 94 -7.41 3.59 -0.01
CA ARG A 94 -8.09 2.62 0.85
C ARG A 94 -7.77 1.20 0.40
N LEU A 95 -7.61 0.30 1.36
CA LEU A 95 -7.48 -1.14 1.17
C LEU A 95 -8.70 -1.87 1.75
N GLU A 96 -9.17 -2.89 1.04
CA GLU A 96 -10.13 -3.86 1.58
C GLU A 96 -9.76 -5.27 1.14
N LEU A 97 -9.93 -6.25 2.04
CA LEU A 97 -9.79 -7.66 1.71
C LEU A 97 -11.12 -8.17 1.14
N LEU A 98 -11.10 -8.66 -0.09
CA LEU A 98 -12.16 -9.50 -0.62
C LEU A 98 -11.78 -10.97 -0.34
N PRO A 99 -12.41 -11.65 0.63
CA PRO A 99 -12.03 -13.01 1.01
C PRO A 99 -12.14 -13.98 -0.16
N ALA A 100 -11.44 -15.11 -0.07
CA ALA A 100 -11.66 -16.20 -1.02
C ALA A 100 -13.11 -16.69 -0.97
N ASP A 101 -13.62 -17.16 -2.09
CA ASP A 101 -14.95 -17.74 -2.21
C ASP A 101 -14.81 -19.18 -2.71
N GLU A 102 -15.02 -20.13 -1.80
CA GLU A 102 -14.94 -21.57 -2.08
C GLU A 102 -16.02 -22.04 -3.05
N GLY A 103 -17.18 -21.38 -3.08
CA GLY A 103 -18.29 -21.75 -3.95
C GLY A 103 -18.03 -21.44 -5.43
N THR A 104 -17.22 -20.41 -5.69
CA THR A 104 -16.84 -19.99 -7.05
C THR A 104 -15.40 -20.33 -7.41
N GLY A 105 -14.59 -20.75 -6.45
CA GLY A 105 -13.15 -21.00 -6.61
C GLY A 105 -12.30 -19.72 -6.69
N ARG A 106 -12.89 -18.54 -6.40
CA ARG A 106 -12.17 -17.26 -6.44
C ARG A 106 -11.19 -17.18 -5.27
N LYS A 107 -9.93 -16.87 -5.57
CA LYS A 107 -8.90 -16.61 -4.55
C LYS A 107 -9.20 -15.31 -3.80
N ALA A 108 -8.56 -15.15 -2.64
CA ALA A 108 -8.61 -13.88 -1.91
C ALA A 108 -7.93 -12.78 -2.73
N GLU A 109 -8.55 -11.61 -2.76
CA GLU A 109 -8.05 -10.43 -3.47
C GLU A 109 -8.02 -9.25 -2.52
N VAL A 110 -7.11 -8.31 -2.79
CA VAL A 110 -7.08 -7.02 -2.13
C VAL A 110 -7.58 -6.00 -3.13
N ILE A 111 -8.61 -5.25 -2.74
CA ILE A 111 -9.13 -4.15 -3.53
C ILE A 111 -8.52 -2.86 -2.98
N LEU A 112 -7.91 -2.11 -3.89
CA LEU A 112 -7.32 -0.82 -3.62
C LEU A 112 -8.15 0.24 -4.32
N VAL A 113 -8.46 1.33 -3.64
CA VAL A 113 -9.19 2.48 -4.21
C VAL A 113 -8.45 3.76 -3.87
N TRP A 114 -8.23 4.63 -4.85
CA TRP A 114 -7.57 5.92 -4.66
C TRP A 114 -8.14 6.98 -5.60
N ARG A 115 -7.89 8.25 -5.28
CA ARG A 115 -8.25 9.37 -6.14
C ARG A 115 -7.02 9.82 -6.93
N ASP A 116 -7.19 9.95 -8.23
CA ASP A 116 -6.20 10.52 -9.14
C ASP A 116 -6.60 11.97 -9.41
N ASP A 117 -5.66 12.92 -9.28
CA ASP A 117 -5.98 14.34 -9.50
C ASP A 117 -6.23 14.61 -11.00
N ASP A 118 -5.63 13.80 -11.89
CA ASP A 118 -5.92 13.86 -13.31
C ASP A 118 -7.40 13.54 -13.60
N GLY A 119 -8.14 14.58 -14.00
CA GLY A 119 -9.56 14.51 -14.30
C GLY A 119 -10.47 14.24 -13.11
N ASP A 120 -9.97 14.38 -11.88
CA ASP A 120 -10.71 14.17 -10.63
C ASP A 120 -11.41 12.80 -10.53
N ARG A 121 -10.66 11.72 -10.74
CA ARG A 121 -11.21 10.37 -10.90
C ARG A 121 -10.97 9.50 -9.68
N LEU A 122 -11.95 8.65 -9.35
CA LEU A 122 -11.76 7.52 -8.46
C LEU A 122 -11.26 6.33 -9.28
N ARG A 123 -10.11 5.78 -8.91
CA ARG A 123 -9.50 4.60 -9.53
C ARG A 123 -9.54 3.44 -8.54
N ALA A 124 -9.59 2.23 -9.08
CA ALA A 124 -9.52 1.01 -8.29
C ALA A 124 -8.67 -0.04 -9.00
N ARG A 125 -8.09 -0.93 -8.20
CA ARG A 125 -7.35 -2.10 -8.68
C ARG A 125 -7.57 -3.27 -7.73
N SER A 126 -7.75 -4.45 -8.29
CA SER A 126 -7.73 -5.70 -7.54
C SER A 126 -6.39 -6.40 -7.78
N ILE A 127 -5.80 -6.94 -6.72
CA ILE A 127 -4.58 -7.75 -6.77
C ILE A 127 -4.84 -9.05 -6.01
N ALA A 128 -4.47 -10.18 -6.58
CA ALA A 128 -4.60 -11.44 -5.88
C ALA A 128 -3.66 -11.45 -4.65
N LEU A 129 -4.14 -11.91 -3.50
CA LEU A 129 -3.38 -11.80 -2.26
C LEU A 129 -2.09 -12.64 -2.30
N ASP A 130 -2.06 -13.71 -3.10
CA ASP A 130 -0.89 -14.56 -3.30
C ASP A 130 0.16 -13.97 -4.26
N GLU A 131 -0.13 -12.86 -4.93
CA GLU A 131 0.85 -12.07 -5.68
C GLU A 131 1.59 -11.05 -4.79
N LEU A 132 1.17 -10.91 -3.52
CA LEU A 132 1.71 -9.98 -2.54
C LEU A 132 2.52 -10.72 -1.46
N ASP A 133 3.74 -11.09 -1.82
CA ASP A 133 4.74 -11.67 -0.91
C ASP A 133 5.26 -10.64 0.12
#